data_AF-A0A317SFB4-F1
#
_entry.id   AF-A0A317SFB4-F1
#
_cell.length_a   1.000
_cell.length_b   1.000
_cell.length_c   1.000
_cell.angle_alpha   90.00
_cell.angle_beta   90.00
_cell.angle_gamma   90.00
#
_symmetry.space_group_name_H-M   'P 1'
#
loop_
_entity.id
_entity.type
_entity.pdbx_description
1 polymer ?
#
loop_
_entity_poly.entity_id
_entity_poly.type
_entity_poly.pdbx_seq_one_letter_code
_entity_poly.pdbx_strand_id
1 'polypeptide(L)'
;MYLTAGMEMTGWVSFMVTRLVYTEVDESADHRRELFRVKRFLTTEARSISRMRARTSANQTAYANKPGRSLLRSIQEMKNDILELRNKVDNQEYGTKALTEELVILRPLKDTAVDIRRRFFATYRRREHGMEDEDPPTINSGNLRAHAGDVCLDICLFKNHLIECDVTFSTLYGLSWLEAEPLLGYKQLVCAMNARATAITNSRLWWNPEQEVAFRALVLWIGNATADELEKFKEDIDKDTYPQRLFESMDCVP
;
A
#
# COMPACT_ATOMS: atom_id res chain seq x y z
N MET A 1 -47.80 -4.17 51.84
CA MET A 1 -47.55 -3.35 50.65
C MET A 1 -46.22 -2.67 50.89
N TYR A 2 -45.13 -3.23 50.37
CA TYR A 2 -43.76 -2.82 50.68
C TYR A 2 -43.12 -2.16 49.46
N LEU A 3 -42.66 -0.93 49.67
CA LEU A 3 -41.64 -0.26 48.87
C LEU A 3 -40.26 -0.61 49.47
N THR A 4 -39.29 -0.92 48.63
CA THR A 4 -37.93 -0.35 48.71
C THR A 4 -37.14 -0.76 47.46
N ALA A 5 -36.64 0.25 46.77
CA ALA A 5 -35.68 0.16 45.68
C ALA A 5 -34.26 0.29 46.25
N GLY A 6 -33.30 -0.38 45.62
CA GLY A 6 -31.88 -0.24 45.92
C GLY A 6 -31.02 -1.04 44.95
N MET A 7 -30.62 -0.41 43.84
CA MET A 7 -29.49 -0.84 43.02
C MET A 7 -28.61 0.37 42.74
N GLU A 8 -27.52 0.47 43.50
CA GLU A 8 -26.38 1.32 43.16
C GLU A 8 -25.45 0.54 42.24
N MET A 9 -25.29 0.98 40.99
CA MET A 9 -24.14 0.65 40.16
C MET A 9 -23.30 1.91 39.99
N THR A 10 -22.21 2.00 40.75
CA THR A 10 -21.14 2.97 40.50
C THR A 10 -20.23 2.40 39.42
N GLY A 11 -20.46 2.83 38.18
CA GLY A 11 -19.55 2.59 37.06
C GLY A 11 -18.26 3.37 37.26
N TRP A 12 -17.19 2.66 37.62
CA TRP A 12 -15.83 3.21 37.57
C TRP A 12 -15.35 3.17 36.13
N VAL A 13 -15.17 4.36 35.53
CA VAL A 13 -14.52 4.52 34.24
C VAL A 13 -13.05 4.16 34.40
N SER A 14 -12.67 2.99 33.90
CA SER A 14 -11.30 2.51 33.81
C SER A 14 -10.55 3.30 32.73
N PHE A 15 -9.79 4.33 33.14
CA PHE A 15 -8.76 4.91 32.30
C PHE A 15 -7.45 4.14 32.52
N MET A 16 -7.19 3.20 31.62
CA MET A 16 -5.97 2.40 31.57
C MET A 16 -5.39 2.50 30.16
N VAL A 17 -4.44 3.42 29.95
CA VAL A 17 -3.48 3.34 28.85
C VAL A 17 -2.17 4.00 29.30
N THR A 18 -1.22 3.24 29.84
CA THR A 18 0.19 3.63 29.77
C THR A 18 0.69 3.23 28.40
N ARG A 19 0.44 4.09 27.41
CA ARG A 19 1.09 4.02 26.10
C ARG A 19 2.53 4.47 26.32
N LEU A 20 3.51 3.60 26.08
CA LEU A 20 4.86 4.05 25.82
C LEU A 20 4.79 4.78 24.47
N VAL A 21 4.81 6.12 24.51
CA VAL A 21 4.79 6.93 23.29
C VAL A 21 6.20 6.87 22.70
N TYR A 22 6.45 5.91 21.81
CA TYR A 22 7.44 6.08 20.75
C TYR A 22 6.78 6.98 19.70
N THR A 23 7.03 8.28 19.78
CA THR A 23 6.90 9.14 18.61
C THR A 23 8.07 8.77 17.72
N GLU A 24 7.79 8.18 16.55
CA GLU A 24 8.74 8.21 15.43
C GLU A 24 9.15 9.68 15.28
N VAL A 25 10.41 9.95 15.60
CA VAL A 25 10.99 11.28 15.47
C VAL A 25 11.25 11.44 13.98
N ASP A 26 10.25 11.97 13.30
CA ASP A 26 10.42 12.54 11.96
C ASP A 26 11.66 13.45 12.03
N GLU A 27 12.63 13.28 11.11
CA GLU A 27 13.99 13.86 11.22
C GLU A 27 14.00 15.40 11.32
N SER A 28 12.85 16.06 11.18
CA SER A 28 12.67 17.51 11.38
C SER A 28 12.18 17.94 12.78
N ALA A 29 11.92 17.01 13.71
CA ALA A 29 11.39 17.36 15.03
C ALA A 29 12.49 17.89 15.97
N ASP A 30 12.33 19.15 16.40
CA ASP A 30 13.17 19.83 17.40
C ASP A 30 13.39 18.95 18.65
N HIS A 31 14.59 18.37 18.74
CA HIS A 31 14.98 17.42 19.79
C HIS A 31 14.82 17.99 21.20
N ARG A 32 14.91 19.33 21.38
CA ARG A 32 14.69 19.96 22.70
C ARG A 32 13.23 19.83 23.14
N ARG A 33 12.29 19.93 22.21
CA ARG A 33 10.85 19.85 22.49
C ARG A 33 10.45 18.44 22.88
N GLU A 34 10.98 17.43 22.21
CA GLU A 34 10.75 16.02 22.52
C GLU A 34 11.41 15.63 23.85
N LEU A 35 12.67 16.02 24.08
CA LEU A 35 13.33 15.79 25.38
C LEU A 35 12.54 16.42 26.54
N PHE A 36 12.00 17.63 26.33
CA PHE A 36 11.16 18.29 27.33
C PHE A 36 9.85 17.52 27.60
N ARG A 37 9.20 17.01 26.55
CA ARG A 37 7.98 16.17 26.68
C ARG A 37 8.27 14.89 27.47
N VAL A 38 9.33 14.17 27.10
CA VAL A 38 9.75 12.94 27.81
C VAL A 38 10.06 13.24 29.28
N LYS A 39 10.84 14.30 29.55
CA LYS A 39 11.20 14.69 30.92
C LYS A 39 9.98 15.07 31.75
N ARG A 40 9.03 15.83 31.19
CA ARG A 40 7.77 16.19 31.85
C ARG A 40 6.90 14.96 32.14
N PHE A 41 6.81 14.03 31.19
CA PHE A 41 6.04 12.80 31.35
C PHE A 41 6.64 11.92 32.45
N LEU A 42 7.95 11.65 32.40
CA LEU A 42 8.66 10.88 33.43
C LEU A 42 8.53 11.52 34.82
N THR A 43 8.60 12.85 34.90
CA THR A 43 8.43 13.56 36.19
C THR A 43 7.01 13.40 36.73
N THR A 44 6.01 13.37 35.85
CA THR A 44 4.60 13.19 36.23
C THR A 44 4.38 11.76 36.73
N GLU A 45 4.93 10.76 36.04
CA GLU A 45 4.84 9.36 36.46
C GLU A 45 5.64 9.05 37.72
N ALA A 46 6.84 9.60 37.88
CA ALA A 46 7.60 9.43 39.12
C ALA A 46 6.84 9.95 40.35
N ARG A 47 5.97 10.96 40.18
CA ARG A 47 5.06 11.46 41.24
C ARG A 47 3.84 10.57 41.45
N SER A 48 3.46 9.74 40.47
CA SER A 48 2.35 8.77 40.61
C SER A 48 2.77 7.55 41.44
N ILE A 49 4.07 7.26 41.53
CA ILE A 49 4.65 6.22 42.38
C ILE A 49 4.47 6.60 43.86
N SER A 50 3.42 6.07 44.48
CA SER A 50 3.08 6.31 45.87
C SER A 50 3.83 5.31 46.77
N ARG A 51 4.42 5.78 47.88
CA ARG A 51 5.00 4.88 48.89
C ARG A 51 3.89 4.06 49.54
N MET A 52 3.91 2.73 49.37
CA MET A 52 3.07 1.81 50.14
C MET A 52 3.87 1.26 51.33
N ARG A 53 3.38 1.48 52.55
CA ARG A 53 3.91 0.81 53.74
C ARG A 53 3.32 -0.61 53.80
N ALA A 54 4.12 -1.62 53.44
CA ALA A 54 3.76 -3.02 53.68
C ALA A 54 3.72 -3.25 55.20
N ARG A 55 2.56 -3.66 55.74
CA ARG A 55 2.33 -3.79 57.20
C ARG A 55 2.91 -5.06 57.83
N THR A 56 3.70 -5.84 57.11
CA THR A 56 4.22 -7.13 57.59
C THR A 56 5.70 -7.01 57.97
N SER A 57 5.96 -7.03 59.28
CA SER A 57 7.21 -7.35 60.00
C SER A 57 8.55 -6.89 59.37
N ALA A 58 9.21 -5.94 60.06
CA ALA A 58 10.55 -5.39 59.82
C ALA A 58 10.65 -4.32 58.71
N ASN A 59 10.41 -3.04 59.09
CA ASN A 59 10.96 -1.77 58.54
C ASN A 59 11.35 -1.63 57.04
N GLN A 60 10.85 -2.46 56.13
CA GLN A 60 11.15 -2.38 54.71
C GLN A 60 10.07 -1.58 54.00
N THR A 61 10.51 -0.55 53.26
CA THR A 61 9.63 0.26 52.41
C THR A 61 9.57 -0.41 51.04
N ALA A 62 8.41 -0.93 50.65
CA ALA A 62 8.19 -1.48 49.31
C ALA A 62 7.59 -0.40 48.40
N TYR A 63 8.17 -0.23 47.21
CA TYR A 63 7.60 0.62 46.17
C TYR A 63 6.74 -0.27 45.27
N ALA A 64 5.43 -0.03 45.27
CA ALA A 64 4.48 -0.76 44.44
C ALA A 64 3.85 0.20 43.43
N ASN A 65 3.69 -0.29 42.20
CA ASN A 65 2.84 0.35 41.21
C ASN A 65 1.36 0.11 41.60
N LYS A 66 0.38 0.45 40.73
CA LYS A 66 -1.05 0.17 40.97
C LYS A 66 -1.27 -1.21 41.63
N PRO A 67 -2.25 -1.34 42.55
CA PRO A 67 -2.44 -2.57 43.31
C PRO A 67 -2.53 -3.78 42.37
N GLY A 68 -1.66 -4.78 42.60
CA GLY A 68 -1.66 -6.04 41.86
C GLY A 68 -0.57 -6.24 40.78
N ARG A 69 0.28 -5.25 40.47
CA ARG A 69 1.46 -5.46 39.62
C ARG A 69 2.76 -5.07 40.33
N SER A 70 3.71 -6.01 40.40
CA SER A 70 5.05 -5.73 40.92
C SER A 70 5.83 -4.84 39.94
N LEU A 71 6.68 -3.97 40.47
CA LEU A 71 7.61 -3.14 39.68
C LEU A 71 8.46 -4.00 38.73
N LEU A 72 8.87 -5.19 39.19
CA LEU A 72 9.62 -6.17 38.40
C LEU A 72 8.86 -6.62 37.15
N ARG A 73 7.54 -6.85 37.25
CA ARG A 73 6.72 -7.20 36.10
C ARG A 73 6.68 -6.07 35.07
N SER A 74 6.52 -4.82 35.52
CA SER A 74 6.54 -3.66 34.61
C SER A 74 7.89 -3.48 33.91
N ILE A 75 9.00 -3.73 34.63
CA ILE A 75 10.35 -3.70 34.02
C ILE A 75 10.50 -4.80 32.97
N GLN A 76 9.99 -6.00 33.25
CA GLN A 76 10.04 -7.12 32.30
C GLN A 76 9.17 -6.84 31.05
N GLU A 77 7.98 -6.26 31.22
CA GLU A 77 7.11 -5.83 30.11
C GLU A 77 7.85 -4.80 29.24
N MET A 78 8.42 -3.74 29.82
CA MET A 78 9.20 -2.74 29.07
C MET A 78 10.42 -3.35 28.36
N LYS A 79 11.11 -4.31 28.97
CA LYS A 79 12.24 -5.00 28.33
C LYS A 79 11.78 -5.76 27.09
N ASN A 80 10.64 -6.44 27.15
CA ASN A 80 10.07 -7.17 26.02
C ASN A 80 9.66 -6.20 24.90
N ASP A 81 9.01 -5.09 25.24
CA ASP A 81 8.62 -4.07 24.26
C ASP A 81 9.83 -3.47 23.53
N ILE A 82 10.92 -3.18 24.27
CA ILE A 82 12.19 -2.70 23.68
C ILE A 82 12.80 -3.73 22.74
N LEU A 83 12.76 -5.02 23.09
CA LEU A 83 13.24 -6.09 22.22
C LEU A 83 12.39 -6.23 20.96
N GLU A 84 11.06 -6.15 21.08
CA GLU A 84 10.16 -6.16 19.93
C GLU A 84 10.41 -4.98 18.99
N LEU A 85 10.58 -3.78 19.54
CA LEU A 85 10.88 -2.58 18.76
C LEU A 85 12.22 -2.69 18.04
N ARG A 86 13.27 -3.18 18.72
CA ARG A 86 14.57 -3.43 18.07
C ARG A 86 14.44 -4.39 16.91
N ASN A 87 13.74 -5.51 17.09
CA ASN A 87 13.51 -6.47 16.01
C ASN A 87 12.75 -5.84 14.83
N LYS A 88 11.78 -4.96 15.09
CA LYS A 88 11.07 -4.23 14.02
C LYS A 88 12.00 -3.29 13.26
N VAL A 89 12.85 -2.54 13.96
CA VAL A 89 13.84 -1.63 13.36
C VAL A 89 14.85 -2.40 12.52
N ASP A 90 15.42 -3.48 13.07
CA ASP A 90 16.41 -4.31 12.37
C ASP A 90 15.80 -4.92 11.09
N ASN A 91 14.54 -5.38 11.15
CA ASN A 91 13.81 -5.89 9.98
C ASN A 91 13.53 -4.80 8.93
N GLN A 92 13.20 -3.58 9.36
CA GLN A 92 13.01 -2.45 8.46
C GLN A 92 14.32 -2.04 7.79
N GLU A 93 15.43 -1.98 8.54
CA GLU A 93 16.75 -1.65 8.01
C GLU A 93 17.22 -2.69 6.98
N TYR A 94 16.95 -3.97 7.24
CA TYR A 94 17.21 -5.03 6.27
C TYR A 94 16.40 -4.83 4.98
N GLY A 95 15.11 -4.49 5.10
CA GLY A 95 14.23 -4.21 3.95
C GLY A 95 14.67 -2.99 3.13
N THR A 96 15.04 -1.89 3.79
CA THR A 96 15.51 -0.68 3.10
C THR A 96 16.84 -0.91 2.39
N LYS A 97 17.75 -1.68 3.01
CA LYS A 97 19.02 -2.04 2.38
C LYS A 97 18.82 -2.88 1.13
N ALA A 98 17.97 -3.92 1.18
CA ALA A 98 17.65 -4.75 0.02
C ALA A 98 17.06 -3.92 -1.13
N LEU A 99 16.12 -3.03 -0.83
CA LEU A 99 15.52 -2.13 -1.82
C LEU A 99 16.55 -1.17 -2.43
N THR A 100 17.49 -0.67 -1.62
CA THR A 100 18.58 0.19 -2.09
C THR A 100 19.51 -0.55 -3.05
N GLU A 101 19.85 -1.80 -2.75
CA GLU A 101 20.67 -2.66 -3.61
C GLU A 101 19.96 -2.96 -4.94
N GLU A 102 18.66 -3.27 -4.91
CA GLU A 102 17.84 -3.44 -6.12
C GLU A 102 17.80 -2.15 -6.95
N LEU A 103 17.61 -0.98 -6.33
CA LEU A 103 17.63 0.30 -7.03
C LEU A 103 18.97 0.57 -7.71
N VAL A 104 20.10 0.22 -7.08
CA VAL A 104 21.43 0.38 -7.70
C VAL A 104 21.54 -0.45 -8.99
N ILE A 105 20.97 -1.66 -9.01
CA ILE A 105 20.95 -2.54 -10.19
C ILE A 105 20.00 -2.01 -11.27
N LEU A 106 18.83 -1.50 -10.87
CA LEU A 106 17.79 -1.07 -11.80
C LEU A 106 18.03 0.33 -12.38
N ARG A 107 18.76 1.21 -11.67
CA ARG A 107 18.96 2.61 -12.10
C ARG A 107 19.56 2.75 -13.51
N PRO A 108 20.60 1.99 -13.91
CA PRO A 108 21.12 2.05 -15.27
C PRO A 108 20.12 1.58 -16.34
N LEU A 109 19.15 0.74 -15.96
CA LEU A 109 18.13 0.21 -16.89
C LEU A 109 16.98 1.19 -17.10
N LYS A 110 16.85 2.23 -16.27
CA LYS A 110 15.76 3.21 -16.34
C LYS A 110 15.66 3.84 -17.73
N ASP A 111 16.76 4.42 -18.23
CA ASP A 111 16.74 5.13 -19.51
C ASP A 111 16.44 4.19 -20.68
N THR A 112 16.98 2.95 -20.61
CA THR A 112 16.68 1.91 -21.60
C THR A 112 15.19 1.54 -21.59
N ALA A 113 14.59 1.35 -20.41
CA ALA A 113 13.17 1.05 -20.29
C ALA A 113 12.29 2.20 -20.80
N VAL A 114 12.67 3.46 -20.49
CA VAL A 114 12.00 4.67 -20.99
C VAL A 114 12.06 4.72 -22.51
N ASP A 115 13.23 4.49 -23.11
CA ASP A 115 13.39 4.55 -24.57
C ASP A 115 12.64 3.42 -25.29
N ILE A 116 12.61 2.21 -24.70
CA ILE A 116 11.76 1.12 -25.18
C ILE A 116 10.30 1.54 -25.20
N ARG A 117 9.80 2.15 -24.11
CA ARG A 117 8.39 2.59 -24.02
C ARG A 117 8.09 3.76 -24.96
N ARG A 118 8.97 4.75 -25.08
CA ARG A 118 8.84 5.84 -26.08
C ARG A 118 8.74 5.28 -27.49
N ARG A 119 9.58 4.31 -27.84
CA ARG A 119 9.55 3.66 -29.15
C ARG A 119 8.26 2.89 -29.38
N PHE A 120 7.75 2.18 -28.36
CA PHE A 120 6.46 1.50 -28.41
C PHE A 120 5.33 2.50 -28.73
N PHE A 121 5.23 3.61 -28.00
CA PHE A 121 4.23 4.66 -28.25
C PHE A 121 4.38 5.26 -29.66
N ALA A 122 5.61 5.59 -30.08
CA ALA A 122 5.87 6.14 -31.40
C ALA A 122 5.48 5.18 -32.53
N THR A 123 5.79 3.89 -32.38
CA THR A 123 5.45 2.84 -33.36
C THR A 123 3.94 2.69 -33.50
N TYR A 124 3.22 2.64 -32.39
CA TYR A 124 1.75 2.60 -32.40
C TYR A 124 1.16 3.76 -33.21
N ARG A 125 1.62 4.99 -32.93
CA ARG A 125 1.14 6.18 -33.67
C ARG A 125 1.44 6.11 -35.17
N ARG A 126 2.65 5.69 -35.58
CA ARG A 126 3.01 5.56 -37.00
C ARG A 126 2.06 4.61 -37.73
N ARG A 127 1.75 3.49 -37.09
CA ARG A 127 0.81 2.49 -37.62
C ARG A 127 -0.60 3.05 -37.81
N GLU A 128 -1.12 3.83 -36.85
CA GLU A 128 -2.42 4.50 -37.01
C GLU A 128 -2.44 5.49 -38.19
N HIS A 129 -1.31 6.15 -38.48
CA HIS A 129 -1.21 7.14 -39.55
C HIS A 129 -0.79 6.54 -40.90
N GLY A 130 -0.65 5.22 -41.01
CA GLY A 130 -0.28 4.54 -42.25
C GLY A 130 1.11 4.89 -42.77
N MET A 131 2.05 5.29 -41.91
CA MET A 131 3.44 5.52 -42.32
C MET A 131 4.16 4.17 -42.49
N GLU A 132 4.76 3.93 -43.66
CA GLU A 132 5.55 2.71 -43.92
C GLU A 132 6.79 2.68 -43.02
N ASP A 133 7.01 1.56 -42.33
CA ASP A 133 8.17 1.35 -41.48
C ASP A 133 9.39 0.90 -42.32
N GLU A 134 10.49 1.65 -42.26
CA GLU A 134 11.71 1.38 -43.03
C GLU A 134 12.57 0.20 -42.51
N ASP A 135 12.21 -0.54 -41.44
CA ASP A 135 13.13 -1.55 -40.87
C ASP A 135 12.46 -2.77 -40.15
N PRO A 136 12.18 -3.89 -40.86
CA PRO A 136 11.25 -4.93 -40.35
C PRO A 136 11.77 -5.98 -39.32
N PRO A 137 12.97 -6.59 -39.40
CA PRO A 137 13.19 -7.85 -38.67
C PRO A 137 13.74 -7.70 -37.25
N THR A 138 14.68 -6.78 -36.99
CA THR A 138 15.28 -6.59 -35.65
C THR A 138 14.30 -5.90 -34.68
N ILE A 139 13.34 -5.16 -35.23
CA ILE A 139 12.28 -4.49 -34.48
C ILE A 139 11.30 -5.52 -33.90
N ASN A 140 10.93 -6.56 -34.66
CA ASN A 140 9.78 -7.41 -34.35
C ASN A 140 9.87 -8.23 -33.04
N SER A 141 11.03 -8.79 -32.68
CA SER A 141 11.12 -9.60 -31.44
C SER A 141 11.26 -8.76 -30.17
N GLY A 142 11.98 -7.63 -30.26
CA GLY A 142 12.07 -6.64 -29.18
C GLY A 142 10.73 -5.94 -28.96
N ASN A 143 10.03 -5.62 -30.05
CA ASN A 143 8.68 -5.10 -30.04
C ASN A 143 7.71 -6.06 -29.36
N LEU A 144 7.68 -7.34 -29.70
CA LEU A 144 6.77 -8.33 -29.08
C LEU A 144 6.87 -8.37 -27.55
N ARG A 145 8.08 -8.25 -26.97
CA ARG A 145 8.25 -8.18 -25.50
C ARG A 145 7.97 -6.79 -24.93
N ALA A 146 8.21 -5.73 -25.70
CA ALA A 146 7.82 -4.37 -25.34
C ALA A 146 6.31 -4.09 -25.48
N HIS A 147 5.58 -4.96 -26.20
CA HIS A 147 4.16 -4.81 -26.52
C HIS A 147 3.21 -5.35 -25.45
N ALA A 148 3.72 -5.99 -24.39
CA ALA A 148 2.90 -6.22 -23.21
C ALA A 148 2.57 -4.86 -22.60
N GLY A 149 1.28 -4.50 -22.63
CA GLY A 149 0.79 -3.34 -21.89
C GLY A 149 1.23 -3.47 -20.44
N ASP A 150 1.82 -2.42 -19.89
CA ASP A 150 2.15 -2.32 -18.47
C ASP A 150 1.70 -0.95 -18.00
N VAL A 151 0.41 -0.88 -17.72
CA VAL A 151 -0.26 0.34 -17.28
C VAL A 151 0.37 0.93 -16.01
N CYS A 152 0.91 0.09 -15.12
CA CYS A 152 1.59 0.54 -13.90
C CYS A 152 2.88 1.31 -14.24
N LEU A 153 3.71 0.74 -15.10
CA LEU A 153 4.92 1.40 -15.58
C LEU A 153 4.59 2.65 -16.37
N ASP A 154 3.65 2.58 -17.31
CA ASP A 154 3.31 3.69 -18.18
C ASP A 154 2.77 4.88 -17.37
N ILE A 155 1.88 4.66 -16.39
CA ILE A 155 1.43 5.73 -15.47
C ILE A 155 2.61 6.35 -14.71
N CYS A 156 3.56 5.55 -14.24
CA CYS A 156 4.77 6.06 -13.60
C CYS A 156 5.57 6.96 -14.56
N LEU A 157 5.66 6.60 -15.84
CA LEU A 157 6.35 7.41 -16.86
C LEU A 157 5.62 8.74 -17.12
N PHE A 158 4.29 8.74 -17.21
CA PHE A 158 3.49 9.96 -17.37
C PHE A 158 3.60 10.90 -16.17
N LYS A 159 3.48 10.38 -14.94
CA LYS A 159 3.63 11.15 -13.70
C LYS A 159 4.97 11.88 -13.58
N ASN A 160 6.02 11.31 -14.16
CA ASN A 160 7.37 11.87 -14.14
C ASN A 160 7.71 12.64 -15.42
N HIS A 161 6.72 12.93 -16.29
CA HIS A 161 6.90 13.64 -17.56
C HIS A 161 7.97 13.01 -18.48
N LEU A 162 8.12 11.68 -18.43
CA LEU A 162 9.06 10.95 -19.28
C LEU A 162 8.46 10.60 -20.65
N ILE A 163 7.12 10.59 -20.73
CA ILE A 163 6.28 10.41 -21.92
C ILE A 163 5.12 11.41 -21.81
N GLU A 164 4.68 11.97 -22.95
CA GLU A 164 3.68 13.06 -23.01
C GLU A 164 2.51 12.76 -23.98
N CYS A 165 2.29 11.50 -24.35
CA CYS A 165 1.32 11.13 -25.38
C CYS A 165 0.01 10.59 -24.78
N ASP A 166 -0.76 11.48 -24.14
CA ASP A 166 -2.00 11.13 -23.43
C ASP A 166 -3.03 10.43 -24.33
N VAL A 167 -3.12 10.87 -25.60
CA VAL A 167 -4.05 10.29 -26.58
C VAL A 167 -3.72 8.82 -26.82
N THR A 168 -2.45 8.47 -27.04
CA THR A 168 -2.04 7.08 -27.24
C THR A 168 -2.28 6.25 -25.98
N PHE A 169 -2.02 6.79 -24.78
CA PHE A 169 -2.33 6.08 -23.53
C PHE A 169 -3.83 5.76 -23.45
N SER A 170 -4.67 6.76 -23.73
CA SER A 170 -6.12 6.63 -23.68
C SER A 170 -6.65 5.63 -24.72
N THR A 171 -6.07 5.63 -25.92
CA THR A 171 -6.40 4.66 -26.95
C THR A 171 -6.01 3.25 -26.55
N LEU A 172 -4.86 3.05 -25.92
CA LEU A 172 -4.35 1.72 -25.52
C LEU A 172 -5.07 1.14 -24.30
N TYR A 173 -5.24 1.94 -23.25
CA TYR A 173 -5.77 1.46 -21.97
C TYR A 173 -7.26 1.76 -21.77
N GLY A 174 -7.84 2.59 -22.62
CA GLY A 174 -9.26 2.92 -22.60
C GLY A 174 -9.61 4.04 -21.63
N LEU A 175 -8.65 4.53 -20.86
CA LEU A 175 -8.80 5.57 -19.84
C LEU A 175 -7.65 6.57 -19.97
N SER A 176 -7.86 7.81 -19.54
CA SER A 176 -6.72 8.71 -19.32
C SER A 176 -5.83 8.15 -18.20
N TRP A 177 -4.54 8.50 -18.21
CA TRP A 177 -3.63 8.01 -17.16
C TRP A 177 -4.00 8.53 -15.77
N LEU A 178 -4.63 9.72 -15.69
CA LEU A 178 -5.17 10.30 -14.46
C LEU A 178 -6.35 9.49 -13.91
N GLU A 179 -7.23 9.00 -14.78
CA GLU A 179 -8.36 8.14 -14.38
C GLU A 179 -7.89 6.73 -14.01
N ALA A 180 -6.85 6.21 -14.68
CA ALA A 180 -6.32 4.88 -14.43
C ALA A 180 -5.48 4.78 -13.15
N GLU A 181 -4.82 5.87 -12.73
CA GLU A 181 -3.98 5.93 -11.53
C GLU A 181 -4.66 5.41 -10.24
N PRO A 182 -5.83 5.94 -9.81
CA PRO A 182 -6.48 5.47 -8.59
C PRO A 182 -6.95 4.02 -8.69
N LEU A 183 -6.99 3.46 -9.90
CA LEU A 183 -7.45 2.10 -10.18
C LEU A 183 -6.33 1.05 -10.13
N LEU A 184 -5.07 1.45 -9.98
CA LEU A 184 -3.92 0.53 -9.91
C LEU A 184 -3.96 -0.41 -8.70
N GLY A 185 -4.76 -0.09 -7.67
CA GLY A 185 -4.98 -0.98 -6.53
C GLY A 185 -5.79 -2.24 -6.85
N TYR A 186 -6.44 -2.30 -8.02
CA TYR A 186 -7.31 -3.40 -8.43
C TYR A 186 -6.64 -4.26 -9.49
N LYS A 187 -5.99 -5.35 -9.07
CA LYS A 187 -5.16 -6.22 -9.93
C LYS A 187 -5.92 -6.74 -11.16
N GLN A 188 -7.19 -7.07 -11.01
CA GLN A 188 -8.04 -7.59 -12.09
C GLN A 188 -8.27 -6.53 -13.17
N LEU A 189 -8.47 -5.27 -12.79
CA LEU A 189 -8.59 -4.17 -13.74
C LEU A 189 -7.25 -3.84 -14.40
N VAL A 190 -6.15 -3.90 -13.66
CA VAL A 190 -4.78 -3.77 -14.22
C VAL A 190 -4.55 -4.84 -15.30
N CYS A 191 -4.91 -6.10 -15.03
CA CYS A 191 -4.86 -7.17 -16.02
C CYS A 191 -5.72 -6.85 -17.25
N ALA A 192 -6.96 -6.37 -17.07
CA ALA A 192 -7.84 -6.03 -18.19
C ALA A 192 -7.29 -4.85 -19.03
N MET A 193 -6.72 -3.82 -18.39
CA MET A 193 -6.05 -2.71 -19.06
C MET A 193 -4.86 -3.19 -19.90
N ASN A 194 -4.02 -4.06 -19.33
CA ASN A 194 -2.86 -4.62 -20.03
C ASN A 194 -3.27 -5.54 -21.19
N ALA A 195 -4.30 -6.38 -20.99
CA ALA A 195 -4.86 -7.23 -22.04
C ALA A 195 -5.38 -6.40 -23.21
N ARG A 196 -6.13 -5.33 -22.90
CA ARG A 196 -6.64 -4.38 -23.90
C ARG A 196 -5.52 -3.73 -24.72
N ALA A 197 -4.52 -3.15 -24.05
CA ALA A 197 -3.39 -2.51 -24.74
C ALA A 197 -2.61 -3.49 -25.62
N THR A 198 -2.41 -4.71 -25.13
CA THR A 198 -1.75 -5.79 -25.88
C THR A 198 -2.56 -6.19 -27.12
N ALA A 199 -3.88 -6.33 -26.98
CA ALA A 199 -4.76 -6.68 -28.10
C ALA A 199 -4.86 -5.56 -29.15
N ILE A 200 -4.91 -4.30 -28.72
CA ILE A 200 -4.93 -3.15 -29.64
C ILE A 200 -3.61 -3.03 -30.43
N THR A 201 -2.47 -3.29 -29.78
CA THR A 201 -1.16 -3.20 -30.45
C THR A 201 -0.83 -4.39 -31.33
N ASN A 202 -1.36 -5.59 -31.03
CA ASN A 202 -1.10 -6.80 -31.79
C ASN A 202 -2.28 -7.15 -32.70
N SER A 203 -2.13 -6.99 -34.02
CA SER A 203 -3.20 -7.33 -34.99
C SER A 203 -3.69 -8.78 -34.95
N ARG A 204 -2.92 -9.69 -34.36
CA ARG A 204 -3.31 -11.10 -34.20
C ARG A 204 -4.24 -11.32 -33.03
N LEU A 205 -4.23 -10.41 -32.05
CA LEU A 205 -5.07 -10.45 -30.88
C LEU A 205 -6.28 -9.54 -31.16
N TRP A 206 -7.47 -10.12 -31.10
CA TRP A 206 -8.69 -9.38 -31.38
C TRP A 206 -9.25 -8.83 -30.06
N TRP A 207 -9.36 -7.50 -29.94
CA TRP A 207 -10.15 -6.85 -28.89
C TRP A 207 -11.56 -6.59 -29.43
N ASN A 208 -12.53 -7.40 -29.03
CA ASN A 208 -13.88 -7.33 -29.60
C ASN A 208 -14.77 -6.29 -28.88
N PRO A 209 -15.87 -5.85 -29.52
CA PRO A 209 -16.81 -4.92 -28.88
C PRO A 209 -17.40 -5.41 -27.56
N GLU A 210 -17.59 -6.73 -27.38
CA GLU A 210 -18.13 -7.30 -26.14
C GLU A 210 -17.13 -7.15 -24.98
N GLN A 211 -15.84 -7.37 -25.24
CA GLN A 211 -14.74 -7.15 -24.30
C GLN A 211 -14.62 -5.67 -23.94
N GLU A 212 -14.74 -4.76 -24.92
CA GLU A 212 -14.77 -3.32 -24.64
C GLU A 212 -15.96 -2.94 -23.74
N VAL A 213 -17.17 -3.42 -24.04
CA VAL A 213 -18.37 -3.17 -23.21
C VAL A 213 -18.17 -3.70 -21.80
N ALA A 214 -17.66 -4.92 -21.67
CA ALA A 214 -17.40 -5.53 -20.38
C ALA A 214 -16.34 -4.74 -19.60
N PHE A 215 -15.28 -4.27 -20.27
CA PHE A 215 -14.21 -3.47 -19.67
C PHE A 215 -14.76 -2.15 -19.12
N ARG A 216 -15.58 -1.46 -19.91
CA ARG A 216 -16.26 -0.23 -19.48
C ARG A 216 -17.19 -0.47 -18.29
N ALA A 217 -17.90 -1.59 -18.29
CA ALA A 217 -18.76 -1.97 -17.16
C ALA A 217 -17.93 -2.21 -15.88
N LEU A 218 -16.76 -2.84 -15.98
CA LEU A 218 -15.83 -3.03 -14.85
C LEU A 218 -15.33 -1.69 -14.29
N VAL A 219 -14.87 -0.78 -15.15
CA VAL A 219 -14.43 0.56 -14.73
C VAL A 219 -15.58 1.29 -14.02
N LEU A 220 -16.77 1.27 -14.61
CA LEU A 220 -17.94 1.94 -14.04
C LEU A 220 -18.36 1.32 -12.70
N TRP A 221 -18.31 0.00 -12.56
CA TRP A 221 -18.64 -0.68 -11.30
C TRP A 221 -17.66 -0.28 -10.20
N ILE A 222 -16.34 -0.33 -10.45
CA ILE A 222 -15.33 0.07 -9.47
C ILE A 222 -15.54 1.51 -9.02
N GLY A 223 -15.89 2.42 -9.93
CA GLY A 223 -16.17 3.82 -9.61
C GLY A 223 -17.42 4.04 -8.75
N ASN A 224 -18.35 3.08 -8.72
CA ASN A 224 -19.61 3.18 -7.97
C ASN A 224 -19.70 2.21 -6.77
N ALA A 225 -18.75 1.29 -6.62
CA ALA A 225 -18.76 0.28 -5.57
C ALA A 225 -18.49 0.89 -4.19
N THR A 226 -19.10 0.28 -3.16
CA THR A 226 -18.85 0.64 -1.76
C THR A 226 -17.47 0.17 -1.29
N ALA A 227 -16.95 0.76 -0.21
CA ALA A 227 -15.65 0.37 0.34
C ALA A 227 -15.57 -1.13 0.69
N ASP A 228 -16.66 -1.69 1.23
CA ASP A 228 -16.75 -3.12 1.58
C ASP A 228 -16.75 -4.02 0.33
N GLU A 229 -17.40 -3.60 -0.76
CA GLU A 229 -17.37 -4.32 -2.04
C GLU A 229 -15.99 -4.26 -2.69
N LEU A 230 -15.34 -3.09 -2.64
CA LEU A 230 -13.99 -2.90 -3.17
C LEU A 230 -12.96 -3.73 -2.39
N GLU A 231 -13.10 -3.84 -1.07
CA GLU A 231 -12.19 -4.64 -0.26
C GLU A 231 -12.34 -6.13 -0.56
N LYS A 232 -13.58 -6.64 -0.66
CA LYS A 232 -13.83 -8.02 -1.12
C LYS A 232 -13.28 -8.27 -2.52
N PHE A 233 -13.42 -7.31 -3.42
CA PHE A 233 -12.90 -7.42 -4.79
C PHE A 233 -11.37 -7.50 -4.85
N LYS A 234 -10.64 -6.84 -3.93
CA LYS A 234 -9.17 -6.98 -3.86
C LYS A 234 -8.73 -8.38 -3.41
N GLU A 235 -9.50 -9.02 -2.55
CA GLU A 235 -9.22 -10.36 -2.02
C GLU A 235 -9.58 -11.47 -3.02
N ASP A 236 -10.46 -11.18 -3.99
CA ASP A 236 -10.92 -12.12 -5.02
C ASP A 236 -9.88 -12.31 -6.14
N ILE A 237 -8.80 -13.01 -5.80
CA ILE A 237 -7.73 -13.40 -6.73
C ILE A 237 -8.24 -14.43 -7.76
N ASP A 238 -9.22 -15.25 -7.37
CA ASP A 238 -9.75 -16.37 -8.16
C ASP A 238 -10.83 -15.96 -9.17
N LYS A 239 -11.22 -14.67 -9.18
CA LYS A 239 -12.17 -14.05 -10.14
C LYS A 239 -13.62 -14.53 -9.98
N ASP A 240 -14.01 -15.00 -8.79
CA ASP A 240 -15.32 -15.62 -8.56
C ASP A 240 -16.44 -14.62 -8.23
N THR A 241 -16.11 -13.40 -7.78
CA THR A 241 -17.10 -12.41 -7.28
C THR A 241 -17.49 -11.32 -8.28
N TYR A 242 -16.80 -11.20 -9.40
CA TYR A 242 -17.16 -10.25 -10.48
C TYR A 242 -17.68 -11.01 -11.71
N PRO A 243 -18.64 -10.50 -12.52
CA PRO A 243 -19.22 -11.24 -13.63
C PRO A 243 -18.16 -11.85 -14.55
N GLN A 244 -18.03 -13.16 -14.37
CA GLN A 244 -17.09 -14.12 -14.94
C GLN A 244 -16.80 -13.92 -16.44
N ARG A 245 -17.79 -13.43 -17.20
CA ARG A 245 -17.75 -13.31 -18.68
C ARG A 245 -16.57 -12.53 -19.24
N LEU A 246 -16.10 -11.50 -18.53
CA LEU A 246 -14.97 -10.70 -19.01
C LEU A 246 -13.65 -11.47 -18.96
N PHE A 247 -13.47 -12.31 -17.95
CA PHE A 247 -12.22 -13.04 -17.74
C PHE A 247 -12.23 -14.46 -18.33
N GLU A 248 -13.41 -15.10 -18.42
CA GLU A 248 -13.60 -16.38 -19.11
C GLU A 248 -13.29 -16.27 -20.61
N SER A 249 -13.56 -15.11 -21.22
CA SER A 249 -13.20 -14.86 -22.62
C SER A 249 -11.78 -14.36 -22.82
N MET A 250 -11.06 -14.05 -21.74
CA MET A 250 -9.71 -13.53 -21.79
C MET A 250 -8.63 -14.57 -21.57
N ASP A 251 -8.96 -15.83 -21.25
CA ASP A 251 -8.05 -16.98 -21.04
C ASP A 251 -6.59 -16.58 -21.26
N CYS A 252 -6.05 -15.89 -20.25
CA CYS A 252 -4.80 -15.17 -20.42
C CYS A 252 -3.75 -16.24 -20.64
N VAL A 253 -3.17 -16.26 -21.84
CA VAL A 253 -1.95 -17.03 -22.09
C VAL A 253 -0.97 -16.62 -20.98
N PRO A 254 -0.44 -17.59 -20.20
CA PRO A 254 0.42 -17.30 -19.05
C PRO A 254 1.69 -16.54 -19.44
#